data_AF-A0A358PWV4-F1
#
_entry.id   AF-A0A358PWV4-F1
#
_cell.length_a   1.000
_cell.length_b   1.000
_cell.length_c   1.000
_cell.angle_alpha   90.00
_cell.angle_beta   90.00
_cell.angle_gamma   90.00
#
_symmetry.space_group_name_H-M   'P 1'
#
loop_
_entity.id
_entity.type
_entity.pdbx_description
1 polymer ?
#
loop_
_entity_poly.entity_id
_entity_poly.type
_entity_poly.pdbx_seq_one_letter_code
_entity_poly.pdbx_strand_id
1 'polypeptide(L)'
;MKHNHVGKNQKFTQPPKSNTLLFTIVGILTVVIMIGTYFIVANGNKPSVSVNAAADIGQKINYSSEVKLQQTKVESKVENGQAIVTTLSAVKENKFIWTEYKANGKRIPLTAFIQPDGKVMVAVSFCEPCKGETFHIIGNQIVCNVCGTVWDLQTLQGISGGCQAYPPEALTYSLNGDNLEIPQSILDAWAPRV
;
A
#
# COMPACT_ATOMS: atom_id res chain seq x y z
N MET A 1 -86.29 -38.64 -46.90
CA MET A 1 -85.83 -39.09 -45.57
C MET A 1 -84.77 -38.12 -45.08
N LYS A 2 -85.01 -37.47 -43.92
CA LYS A 2 -84.02 -36.66 -43.20
C LYS A 2 -82.87 -37.55 -42.75
N HIS A 3 -81.62 -37.08 -42.75
CA HIS A 3 -80.66 -37.33 -41.66
C HIS A 3 -79.43 -36.39 -41.77
N ASN A 4 -79.04 -35.89 -40.59
CA ASN A 4 -77.99 -34.91 -40.31
C ASN A 4 -76.57 -35.44 -40.51
N HIS A 5 -75.61 -34.56 -40.84
CA HIS A 5 -74.26 -34.57 -40.24
C HIS A 5 -73.61 -33.18 -40.37
N VAL A 6 -73.47 -32.45 -39.26
CA VAL A 6 -72.28 -32.35 -38.37
C VAL A 6 -71.14 -31.54 -38.99
N GLY A 7 -70.99 -30.31 -38.50
CA GLY A 7 -69.87 -29.43 -38.82
C GLY A 7 -68.56 -29.88 -38.19
N LYS A 8 -67.45 -29.56 -38.87
CA LYS A 8 -66.10 -29.55 -38.29
C LYS A 8 -65.38 -28.26 -38.69
N ASN A 9 -65.26 -27.35 -37.73
CA ASN A 9 -64.37 -26.20 -37.81
C ASN A 9 -62.92 -26.69 -37.78
N GLN A 10 -62.13 -26.38 -38.80
CA GLN A 10 -60.68 -26.58 -38.78
C GLN A 10 -60.05 -25.45 -37.96
N LYS A 11 -59.49 -25.78 -36.79
CA LYS A 11 -58.59 -24.89 -36.06
C LYS A 11 -57.19 -25.03 -36.67
N PHE A 12 -56.69 -23.96 -37.27
CA PHE A 12 -55.27 -23.81 -37.58
C PHE A 12 -54.50 -23.62 -36.26
N THR A 13 -53.75 -24.62 -35.83
CA THR A 13 -52.74 -24.49 -34.77
C THR A 13 -51.45 -23.92 -35.35
N GLN A 14 -51.10 -22.69 -34.95
CA GLN A 14 -49.75 -22.15 -35.15
C GLN A 14 -48.77 -22.75 -34.11
N PRO A 15 -47.49 -22.95 -34.46
CA PRO A 15 -46.50 -23.51 -33.54
C PRO A 15 -46.11 -22.49 -32.44
N PRO A 16 -45.79 -22.95 -31.21
CA PRO A 16 -45.44 -22.05 -30.12
C PRO A 16 -44.06 -21.41 -30.33
N LYS A 17 -44.00 -20.08 -30.20
CA LYS A 17 -42.77 -19.29 -30.25
C LYS A 17 -41.90 -19.61 -29.03
N SER A 18 -40.72 -20.19 -29.23
CA SER A 18 -39.82 -20.53 -28.12
C SER A 18 -38.94 -19.32 -27.73
N ASN A 19 -38.94 -18.99 -26.44
CA ASN A 19 -38.14 -17.90 -25.87
C ASN A 19 -36.71 -18.33 -25.52
N THR A 20 -36.28 -19.52 -25.93
CA THR A 20 -34.99 -20.12 -25.58
C THR A 20 -33.84 -19.18 -25.91
N LEU A 21 -33.88 -18.51 -27.07
CA LEU A 21 -32.85 -17.58 -27.51
C LEU A 21 -32.73 -16.32 -26.63
N LEU A 22 -33.84 -15.85 -26.04
CA LEU A 22 -33.82 -14.75 -25.08
C LEU A 22 -33.16 -15.15 -23.75
N PHE A 23 -33.45 -16.36 -23.26
CA PHE A 23 -32.84 -16.87 -22.03
C PHE A 23 -31.33 -17.12 -22.19
N THR A 24 -30.88 -17.58 -23.37
CA THR A 24 -29.44 -17.76 -23.64
C THR A 24 -28.69 -16.43 -23.65
N ILE A 25 -29.27 -15.39 -24.27
CA ILE A 25 -28.65 -14.06 -24.33
C ILE A 25 -28.56 -13.43 -22.94
N VAL A 26 -29.63 -13.52 -22.14
CA VAL A 26 -29.64 -13.03 -20.76
C VAL A 26 -28.62 -13.77 -19.89
N GLY A 27 -28.50 -15.09 -20.04
CA GLY A 27 -27.52 -15.89 -19.30
C GLY A 27 -26.06 -15.55 -19.64
N ILE A 28 -25.75 -15.23 -20.90
CA ILE A 28 -24.38 -14.83 -21.29
C ILE A 28 -24.06 -13.44 -20.75
N LEU A 29 -25.01 -12.50 -20.82
CA LEU A 29 -24.81 -11.14 -20.32
C LEU A 29 -24.54 -11.10 -18.82
N THR A 30 -25.25 -11.91 -18.02
CA THR A 30 -25.04 -11.96 -16.57
C THR A 30 -23.65 -12.50 -16.21
N VAL A 31 -23.16 -13.51 -16.91
CA VAL A 31 -21.82 -14.06 -16.69
C VAL A 31 -20.72 -13.05 -17.03
N VAL A 32 -20.88 -12.30 -18.14
CA VAL A 32 -19.92 -11.26 -18.53
C VAL A 32 -19.90 -10.11 -17.52
N ILE A 33 -21.05 -9.69 -17.00
CA ILE A 33 -21.14 -8.65 -15.96
C ILE A 33 -20.47 -9.14 -14.67
N MET A 34 -20.73 -10.38 -14.25
CA MET A 34 -20.12 -10.95 -13.05
C MET A 34 -18.59 -11.00 -13.16
N ILE A 35 -18.05 -11.47 -14.30
CA ILE A 35 -16.61 -11.49 -14.56
C ILE A 35 -16.03 -10.07 -14.57
N GLY A 36 -16.70 -9.12 -15.25
CA GLY A 36 -16.29 -7.72 -15.28
C GLY A 36 -16.23 -7.09 -13.89
N THR A 37 -17.26 -7.29 -13.07
CA THR A 37 -17.28 -6.80 -11.68
C THR A 37 -16.22 -7.46 -10.82
N TYR A 38 -15.96 -8.75 -11.00
CA TYR A 38 -14.91 -9.46 -10.27
C TYR A 38 -13.52 -8.89 -10.57
N PHE A 39 -13.19 -8.63 -11.84
CA PHE A 39 -11.91 -8.02 -12.21
C PHE A 39 -11.76 -6.56 -11.74
N ILE A 40 -12.85 -5.78 -11.74
CA ILE A 40 -12.85 -4.41 -11.21
C ILE A 40 -12.64 -4.40 -9.69
N VAL A 41 -13.31 -5.29 -8.95
CA VAL A 41 -13.16 -5.40 -7.49
C VAL A 41 -11.82 -6.01 -7.10
N ALA A 42 -11.33 -7.01 -7.82
CA ALA A 42 -10.04 -7.66 -7.54
C ALA A 42 -8.84 -6.73 -7.80
N ASN A 43 -8.94 -5.79 -8.75
CA ASN A 43 -7.88 -4.81 -9.01
C ASN A 43 -7.98 -3.54 -8.15
N GLY A 44 -9.08 -3.32 -7.42
CA GLY A 44 -9.34 -2.08 -6.67
C GLY A 44 -8.58 -1.95 -5.34
N ASN A 45 -8.04 -3.04 -4.77
CA ASN A 45 -7.52 -3.04 -3.40
C ASN A 45 -6.05 -3.48 -3.30
N LYS A 46 -5.16 -2.87 -4.09
CA LYS A 46 -3.78 -2.75 -3.63
C LYS A 46 -3.73 -1.48 -2.80
N PRO A 47 -3.59 -1.53 -1.46
CA PRO A 47 -3.31 -0.33 -0.70
C PRO A 47 -1.97 0.20 -1.20
N SER A 48 -1.99 1.18 -2.10
CA SER A 48 -0.87 2.07 -2.26
C SER A 48 -0.71 2.73 -0.91
N VAL A 49 0.40 2.48 -0.23
CA VAL A 49 0.77 3.21 0.99
C VAL A 49 1.11 4.63 0.55
N SER A 50 0.11 5.39 0.13
CA SER A 50 0.21 6.82 -0.16
C SER A 50 -0.04 7.54 1.14
N VAL A 51 0.91 7.44 2.06
CA VAL A 51 0.99 8.40 3.14
C VAL A 51 1.31 9.74 2.47
N ASN A 52 0.42 10.73 2.60
CA ASN A 52 0.66 12.06 2.07
C ASN A 52 1.94 12.61 2.73
N ALA A 53 3.04 12.68 1.98
CA ALA A 53 4.29 13.19 2.49
C ALA A 53 4.10 14.67 2.86
N ALA A 54 4.34 15.00 4.13
CA ALA A 54 4.23 16.37 4.62
C ALA A 54 5.45 17.24 4.25
N ALA A 55 6.58 16.64 3.90
CA ALA A 55 7.79 17.33 3.48
C ALA A 55 8.31 16.81 2.13
N ASP A 56 8.91 17.73 1.38
CA ASP A 56 9.55 17.52 0.08
C ASP A 56 10.85 18.33 0.04
N ILE A 57 11.90 17.77 -0.56
CA ILE A 57 13.19 18.45 -0.66
C ILE A 57 13.31 19.37 -1.89
N GLY A 58 12.31 19.40 -2.76
CA GLY A 58 12.21 20.23 -3.97
C GLY A 58 12.97 19.71 -5.18
N GLN A 59 13.52 18.50 -5.10
CA GLN A 59 14.31 17.90 -6.18
C GLN A 59 14.26 16.37 -6.13
N LYS A 60 14.40 15.74 -7.29
CA LYS A 60 14.50 14.28 -7.39
C LYS A 60 15.86 13.81 -6.90
N ILE A 61 15.88 12.61 -6.31
CA ILE A 61 17.12 11.95 -5.91
C ILE A 61 17.35 10.73 -6.80
N ASN A 62 18.60 10.58 -7.25
CA ASN A 62 19.09 9.36 -7.87
C ASN A 62 20.14 8.74 -6.96
N TYR A 63 19.81 7.58 -6.39
CA TYR A 63 20.71 6.82 -5.53
C TYR A 63 21.61 5.91 -6.38
N SER A 64 22.87 5.75 -5.97
CA SER A 64 23.81 4.85 -6.67
C SER A 64 23.36 3.40 -6.54
N SER A 65 23.40 2.64 -7.64
CA SER A 65 23.21 1.19 -7.67
C SER A 65 24.45 0.39 -7.25
N GLU A 66 25.58 1.06 -7.05
CA GLU A 66 26.86 0.43 -6.73
C GLU A 66 27.25 0.65 -5.26
N VAL A 67 26.82 1.76 -4.68
CA VAL A 67 27.14 2.15 -3.29
C VAL A 67 25.92 2.01 -2.41
N LYS A 68 26.07 1.22 -1.33
CA LYS A 68 25.05 1.08 -0.30
C LYS A 68 25.06 2.31 0.61
N LEU A 69 23.97 3.07 0.60
CA LEU A 69 23.75 4.14 1.56
C LEU A 69 23.22 3.53 2.86
N GLN A 70 24.02 3.61 3.92
CA GLN A 70 23.63 3.20 5.27
C GLN A 70 22.82 4.30 5.95
N GLN A 71 22.03 3.93 6.95
CA GLN A 71 21.34 4.91 7.79
C GLN A 71 22.33 5.67 8.68
N THR A 72 22.21 6.99 8.71
CA THR A 72 22.88 7.82 9.72
C THR A 72 22.06 7.87 10.99
N LYS A 73 22.68 7.57 12.13
CA LYS A 73 22.01 7.67 13.44
C LYS A 73 21.88 9.13 13.86
N VAL A 74 20.66 9.55 14.20
CA VAL A 74 20.39 10.85 14.84
C VAL A 74 19.54 10.65 16.08
N GLU A 75 19.58 11.60 17.00
CA GLU A 75 18.73 11.57 18.20
C GLU A 75 17.35 12.15 17.90
N SER A 76 16.31 11.45 18.34
CA SER A 76 14.95 11.97 18.38
C SER A 76 14.70 12.65 19.73
N LYS A 77 13.63 13.44 19.81
CA LYS A 77 13.18 14.06 21.07
C LYS A 77 11.67 13.90 21.21
N VAL A 78 11.19 13.91 22.44
CA VAL A 78 9.76 13.95 22.75
C VAL A 78 9.49 15.22 23.51
N GLU A 79 8.60 16.05 22.99
CA GLU A 79 8.27 17.35 23.57
C GLU A 79 6.80 17.66 23.31
N ASN A 80 6.08 18.16 24.32
CA ASN A 80 4.69 18.61 24.19
C ASN A 80 3.72 17.58 23.56
N GLY A 81 3.92 16.29 23.84
CA GLY A 81 3.09 15.20 23.28
C GLY A 81 3.39 14.86 21.82
N GLN A 82 4.49 15.38 21.27
CA GLN A 82 4.98 15.11 19.92
C GLN A 82 6.34 14.39 20.01
N ALA A 83 6.54 13.39 19.17
CA ALA A 83 7.86 12.85 18.88
C ALA A 83 8.46 13.58 17.68
N ILE A 84 9.52 14.34 17.93
CA ILE A 84 10.36 14.95 16.91
C ILE A 84 11.33 13.86 16.42
N VAL A 85 11.02 13.27 15.28
CA VAL A 85 11.80 12.15 14.70
C VAL A 85 13.18 12.64 14.27
N THR A 86 13.22 13.73 13.54
CA THR A 86 14.43 14.40 13.03
C THR A 86 14.02 15.75 12.43
N THR A 87 14.94 16.41 11.72
CA THR A 87 14.65 17.62 10.95
C THR A 87 14.78 17.42 9.44
N LEU A 88 14.10 18.25 8.65
CA LEU A 88 14.16 18.21 7.20
C LEU A 88 15.58 18.53 6.73
N SER A 89 16.27 19.46 7.39
CA SER A 89 17.69 19.73 7.16
C SER A 89 18.57 18.49 7.36
N ALA A 90 18.38 17.76 8.46
CA ALA A 90 19.13 16.53 8.72
C ALA A 90 18.85 15.46 7.66
N VAL A 91 17.59 15.33 7.21
CA VAL A 91 17.21 14.41 6.13
C VAL A 91 17.85 14.83 4.80
N LYS A 92 17.91 16.13 4.48
CA LYS A 92 18.56 16.62 3.25
C LYS A 92 20.06 16.32 3.24
N GLU A 93 20.73 16.48 4.37
CA GLU A 93 22.16 16.21 4.53
C GLU A 93 22.46 14.71 4.44
N ASN A 94 21.75 13.90 5.25
CA ASN A 94 22.09 12.49 5.43
C ASN A 94 21.36 11.55 4.47
N LYS A 95 20.25 12.01 3.88
CA LYS A 95 19.33 11.30 2.96
C LYS A 95 18.62 10.09 3.52
N PHE A 96 19.21 9.42 4.51
CA PHE A 96 18.69 8.25 5.17
C PHE A 96 19.07 8.24 6.64
N ILE A 97 18.07 8.31 7.50
CA ILE A 97 18.23 8.48 8.94
C ILE A 97 17.68 7.27 9.67
N TRP A 98 18.35 6.89 10.74
CA TRP A 98 17.82 6.00 11.78
C TRP A 98 17.76 6.75 13.11
N THR A 99 16.70 6.52 13.85
CA THR A 99 16.53 7.05 15.20
C THR A 99 15.62 6.13 16.01
N GLU A 100 15.36 6.49 17.27
CA GLU A 100 14.51 5.72 18.16
C GLU A 100 13.57 6.66 18.90
N TYR A 101 12.29 6.34 18.91
CA TYR A 101 11.37 6.87 19.90
C TYR A 101 11.54 6.14 21.22
N LYS A 102 11.69 6.88 22.32
CA LYS A 102 11.81 6.35 23.69
C LYS A 102 10.99 7.18 24.66
N ALA A 103 9.77 6.75 24.93
CA ALA A 103 8.96 7.31 26.02
C ALA A 103 7.92 6.27 26.46
N ASN A 104 7.30 6.51 27.63
CA ASN A 104 6.25 5.66 28.19
C ASN A 104 6.62 4.16 28.29
N GLY A 105 7.90 3.87 28.57
CA GLY A 105 8.42 2.50 28.66
C GLY A 105 8.53 1.76 27.32
N LYS A 106 8.32 2.47 26.20
CA LYS A 106 8.35 1.91 24.85
C LYS A 106 9.57 2.38 24.08
N ARG A 107 10.12 1.48 23.26
CA ARG A 107 11.17 1.78 22.28
C ARG A 107 10.66 1.39 20.89
N ILE A 108 10.69 2.34 19.95
CA ILE A 108 10.34 2.08 18.56
C ILE A 108 11.48 2.59 17.68
N PRO A 109 12.13 1.73 16.86
CA PRO A 109 13.10 2.18 15.87
C PRO A 109 12.35 2.92 14.76
N LEU A 110 12.81 4.11 14.41
CA LEU A 110 12.22 4.96 13.39
C LEU A 110 13.25 5.27 12.31
N THR A 111 12.77 5.55 11.10
CA THR A 111 13.59 5.99 9.99
C THR A 111 12.93 7.11 9.23
N ALA A 112 13.75 7.99 8.67
CA ALA A 112 13.32 9.00 7.71
C ALA A 112 14.24 8.96 6.49
N PHE A 113 13.69 8.98 5.28
CA PHE A 113 14.47 8.95 4.05
C PHE A 113 13.79 9.72 2.93
N ILE A 114 14.59 10.10 1.94
CA ILE A 114 14.12 10.79 0.73
C ILE A 114 13.75 9.73 -0.31
N GLN A 115 12.54 9.82 -0.85
CA GLN A 115 12.09 8.99 -1.94
C GLN A 115 12.66 9.50 -3.29
N PRO A 116 12.72 8.67 -4.35
CA PRO A 116 13.24 9.10 -5.65
C PRO A 116 12.59 10.38 -6.21
N ASP A 117 11.29 10.60 -5.94
CA ASP A 117 10.56 11.80 -6.34
C ASP A 117 10.85 13.06 -5.50
N GLY A 118 11.64 12.94 -4.42
CA GLY A 118 12.02 14.05 -3.55
C GLY A 118 11.19 14.18 -2.27
N LYS A 119 10.12 13.39 -2.12
CA LYS A 119 9.31 13.39 -0.89
C LYS A 119 10.07 12.75 0.26
N VAL A 120 9.80 13.21 1.48
CA VAL A 120 10.34 12.59 2.68
C VAL A 120 9.35 11.59 3.25
N MET A 121 9.79 10.35 3.38
CA MET A 121 9.06 9.29 4.06
C MET A 121 9.58 9.14 5.48
N VAL A 122 8.67 9.05 6.44
CA VAL A 122 8.96 8.61 7.81
C VAL A 122 8.29 7.27 8.02
N ALA A 123 9.00 6.32 8.63
CA ALA A 123 8.50 4.97 8.84
C ALA A 123 9.02 4.38 10.15
N VAL A 124 8.35 3.34 10.65
CA VAL A 124 8.93 2.44 11.64
C VAL A 124 10.05 1.66 10.96
N SER A 125 11.26 1.80 11.48
CA SER A 125 12.44 1.09 11.00
C SER A 125 12.45 -0.32 11.56
N PHE A 126 11.45 -1.14 11.19
CA PHE A 126 11.31 -2.50 11.69
C PHE A 126 10.76 -3.45 10.62
N CYS A 127 11.54 -4.47 10.28
CA CYS A 127 11.14 -5.60 9.45
C CYS A 127 10.59 -6.69 10.37
N GLU A 128 9.28 -6.68 10.57
CA GLU A 128 8.63 -7.39 11.67
C GLU A 128 8.92 -8.91 11.71
N PRO A 129 8.86 -9.68 10.60
CA PRO A 129 9.04 -11.13 10.69
C PRO A 129 10.45 -11.55 11.11
N CYS A 130 11.48 -10.80 10.69
CA CYS A 130 12.87 -11.11 11.02
C CYS A 130 13.46 -10.23 12.13
N LYS A 131 12.67 -9.29 12.67
CA LYS A 131 13.05 -8.32 13.71
C LYS A 131 14.24 -7.43 13.34
N GLY A 132 14.45 -7.18 12.05
CA GLY A 132 15.52 -6.30 11.57
C GLY A 132 15.17 -4.83 11.76
N GLU A 133 16.04 -4.07 12.44
CA GLU A 133 15.78 -2.65 12.73
C GLU A 133 16.53 -1.67 11.84
N THR A 134 17.45 -2.17 11.01
CA THR A 134 18.30 -1.35 10.15
C THR A 134 18.20 -1.78 8.69
N PHE A 135 18.43 -0.81 7.82
CA PHE A 135 18.27 -0.93 6.38
C PHE A 135 19.38 -0.18 5.65
N HIS A 136 19.56 -0.49 4.38
CA HIS A 136 20.37 0.32 3.46
C HIS A 136 19.59 0.61 2.18
N ILE A 137 19.96 1.69 1.50
CA ILE A 137 19.43 2.05 0.18
C ILE A 137 20.49 1.71 -0.89
N ILE A 138 20.04 1.11 -1.98
CA ILE A 138 20.86 0.85 -3.18
C ILE A 138 19.99 1.01 -4.42
N GLY A 139 20.34 1.97 -5.29
CA GLY A 139 19.46 2.42 -6.37
C GLY A 139 18.07 2.80 -5.83
N ASN A 140 17.01 2.33 -6.51
CA ASN A 140 15.62 2.58 -6.10
C ASN A 140 15.09 1.55 -5.09
N GLN A 141 15.95 0.95 -4.27
CA GLN A 141 15.58 -0.11 -3.35
C GLN A 141 15.96 0.21 -1.91
N ILE A 142 15.11 -0.18 -0.97
CA ILE A 142 15.42 -0.27 0.46
C ILE A 142 15.52 -1.74 0.85
N VAL A 143 16.57 -2.09 1.58
CA VAL A 143 16.94 -3.49 1.85
C VAL A 143 17.14 -3.70 3.35
N CYS A 144 16.51 -4.72 3.91
CA CYS A 144 16.71 -5.11 5.31
C CYS A 144 18.12 -5.65 5.53
N ASN A 145 18.85 -5.12 6.52
CA ASN A 145 20.20 -5.58 6.84
C ASN A 145 20.24 -6.99 7.47
N VAL A 146 19.11 -7.48 8.00
CA VAL A 146 19.04 -8.79 8.66
C VAL A 146 18.70 -9.91 7.68
N CYS A 147 17.60 -9.78 6.94
CA CYS A 147 17.12 -10.87 6.08
C CYS A 147 17.29 -10.62 4.58
N GLY A 148 17.78 -9.44 4.17
CA GLY A 148 17.97 -9.09 2.77
C GLY A 148 16.69 -8.91 1.97
N THR A 149 15.51 -8.87 2.61
CA THR A 149 14.25 -8.55 1.90
C THR A 149 14.36 -7.15 1.30
N VAL A 150 13.87 -7.03 0.07
CA VAL A 150 13.98 -5.84 -0.78
C VAL A 150 12.60 -5.27 -1.04
N TRP A 151 12.46 -3.96 -0.88
CA TRP A 151 11.27 -3.20 -1.26
C TRP A 151 11.64 -2.04 -2.17
N ASP A 152 10.69 -1.62 -3.00
CA ASP A 152 10.78 -0.41 -3.80
C ASP A 152 10.85 0.83 -2.91
N LEU A 153 11.81 1.72 -3.15
CA LEU A 153 12.05 2.89 -2.29
C LEU A 153 10.94 3.95 -2.39
N GLN A 154 10.22 3.99 -3.51
CA GLN A 154 9.16 4.98 -3.74
C GLN A 154 7.82 4.56 -3.15
N THR A 155 7.55 3.25 -3.10
CA THR A 155 6.22 2.71 -2.78
C THR A 155 6.21 1.74 -1.62
N LEU A 156 7.39 1.27 -1.20
CA LEU A 156 7.58 0.17 -0.25
C LEU A 156 6.93 -1.15 -0.70
N GLN A 157 6.63 -1.28 -2.00
CA GLN A 157 6.16 -2.54 -2.57
C GLN A 157 7.28 -3.59 -2.49
N GLY A 158 6.94 -4.78 -1.99
CA GLY A 158 7.89 -5.90 -1.94
C GLY A 158 8.39 -6.30 -3.33
N ILE A 159 9.71 -6.46 -3.45
CA ILE A 159 10.38 -6.89 -4.69
C ILE A 159 10.89 -8.32 -4.55
N SER A 160 11.56 -8.64 -3.45
CA SER A 160 12.13 -9.98 -3.21
C SER A 160 12.37 -10.23 -1.72
N GLY A 161 12.56 -11.51 -1.33
CA GLY A 161 12.81 -11.94 0.04
C GLY A 161 11.58 -12.45 0.78
N GLY A 162 11.78 -12.90 2.03
CA GLY A 162 10.73 -13.56 2.83
C GLY A 162 9.75 -12.61 3.53
N CYS A 163 10.11 -11.33 3.68
CA CYS A 163 9.33 -10.37 4.47
C CYS A 163 8.58 -9.35 3.60
N GLN A 164 8.34 -9.62 2.31
CA GLN A 164 7.85 -8.64 1.34
C GLN A 164 6.53 -7.95 1.74
N ALA A 165 5.64 -8.65 2.44
CA ALA A 165 4.37 -8.10 2.94
C ALA A 165 4.53 -7.16 4.16
N TYR A 166 5.74 -7.07 4.71
CA TYR A 166 6.05 -6.33 5.93
C TYR A 166 7.20 -5.35 5.70
N PRO A 167 7.05 -4.37 4.78
CA PRO A 167 8.01 -3.27 4.66
C PRO A 167 8.06 -2.45 5.95
N PRO A 168 9.09 -1.58 6.12
CA PRO A 168 9.02 -0.48 7.08
C PRO A 168 7.65 0.19 7.04
N GLU A 169 7.00 0.34 8.19
CA GLU A 169 5.63 0.85 8.21
C GLU A 169 5.64 2.38 8.08
N ALA A 170 5.15 2.91 6.96
CA ALA A 170 5.09 4.34 6.72
C ALA A 170 4.14 5.03 7.74
N LEU A 171 4.61 6.11 8.33
CA LEU A 171 3.90 6.87 9.37
C LEU A 171 3.45 8.22 8.81
N THR A 172 2.24 8.62 9.19
CA THR A 172 1.80 10.01 8.98
C THR A 172 2.54 10.92 9.96
N TYR A 173 3.07 12.02 9.46
CA TYR A 173 3.80 13.02 10.24
C TYR A 173 3.43 14.43 9.76
N SER A 174 3.72 15.43 10.57
CA SER A 174 3.63 16.85 10.20
C SER A 174 5.02 17.47 10.09
N LEU A 175 5.18 18.42 9.17
CA LEU A 175 6.36 19.29 9.13
C LEU A 175 6.03 20.59 9.86
N ASN A 176 6.70 20.83 10.99
CA ASN A 176 6.55 22.03 11.81
C ASN A 176 7.86 22.82 11.81
N GLY A 177 7.95 23.85 10.99
CA GLY A 177 9.22 24.51 10.69
C GLY A 177 10.17 23.52 10.02
N ASP A 178 11.23 23.12 10.73
CA ASP A 178 12.19 22.10 10.26
C ASP A 178 11.91 20.72 10.86
N ASN A 179 11.06 20.59 11.89
CA ASN A 179 10.86 19.35 12.62
C ASN A 179 9.87 18.41 11.91
N LEU A 180 10.23 17.13 11.81
CA LEU A 180 9.32 16.05 11.41
C LEU A 180 8.70 15.47 12.68
N GLU A 181 7.43 15.76 12.89
CA GLU A 181 6.72 15.44 14.13
C GLU A 181 5.66 14.37 13.93
N ILE A 182 5.60 13.43 14.88
CA ILE A 182 4.55 12.41 14.97
C ILE A 182 3.87 12.56 16.33
N PRO A 183 2.53 12.54 16.40
CA PRO A 183 1.85 12.51 17.69
C PRO A 183 2.29 11.31 18.52
N GLN A 184 2.70 11.58 19.75
CA GLN A 184 3.25 10.56 20.65
C GLN A 184 2.25 9.40 20.85
N SER A 185 0.95 9.70 20.89
CA SER A 185 -0.12 8.72 21.02
C SER A 185 -0.15 7.69 19.89
N ILE A 186 0.25 8.06 18.67
CA ILE A 186 0.34 7.13 17.53
C ILE A 186 1.46 6.12 17.77
N LEU A 187 2.62 6.61 18.21
CA LEU A 187 3.76 5.76 18.54
C LEU A 187 3.46 4.89 19.76
N ASP A 188 2.82 5.42 20.79
CA ASP A 188 2.42 4.64 21.97
C ASP A 188 1.43 3.52 21.66
N ALA A 189 0.53 3.75 20.70
CA ALA A 189 -0.44 2.73 20.25
C ALA A 189 0.13 1.72 19.25
N TRP A 190 1.27 2.03 18.60
CA TRP A 190 1.83 1.17 17.55
C TRP A 190 2.18 -0.25 18.03
N ALA A 191 1.93 -1.27 17.23
CA ALA A 191 2.39 -2.61 17.52
C ALA A 191 2.79 -3.30 16.20
N PRO A 192 3.77 -4.22 16.24
CA PRO A 192 4.08 -5.05 15.08
C PRO A 192 2.82 -5.76 14.55
N ARG A 193 2.71 -5.86 13.23
CA ARG A 193 1.62 -6.54 12.51
C ARG A 193 1.68 -8.07 12.61
N VAL A 194 2.80 -8.63 13.07
CA VAL A 194 3.07 -10.07 13.26
C VAL A 194 3.76 -10.39 14.57
#